data_AF-R7HIX3-F1
#
_entry.id   AF-R7HIX3-F1
#
_cell.length_a   1.000
_cell.length_b   1.000
_cell.length_c   1.000
_cell.angle_alpha   90.00
_cell.angle_beta   90.00
_cell.angle_gamma   90.00
#
_symmetry.space_group_name_H-M   'P 1'
#
loop_
_entity.id
_entity.type
_entity.pdbx_description
1 polymer ?
#
loop_
_entity_poly.entity_id
_entity_poly.type
_entity_poly.pdbx_seq_one_letter_code
_entity_poly.pdbx_strand_id
1 'polypeptide(L)'
;MLELSNYLNIKWPKEYKEISVGIGLIPVCPRYIKEKAFDIHKKNKEDLIDTCMHELCHFLFFEKCKEIYPNWKYEDFDSPSLLWYLSEIIIDPILNSTNIQKIYKHKFKCYDIFYNVEIDNINLLDKITSIYKNNNIETAIKESYNYLKEHEEEFIRKCNNK
;
A
#
# COMPACT_ATOMS: atom_id res chain seq x y z
N MET A 1 -2.41 -12.84 -8.42
CA MET A 1 -3.00 -11.57 -8.91
C MET A 1 -4.52 -11.55 -8.67
N LEU A 2 -5.27 -12.57 -9.08
CA LEU A 2 -6.74 -12.59 -8.97
C LEU A 2 -7.27 -12.22 -7.58
N GLU A 3 -6.72 -12.79 -6.49
CA GLU A 3 -7.20 -12.46 -5.14
C GLU A 3 -6.95 -11.01 -4.71
N LEU A 4 -5.79 -10.42 -5.05
CA LEU A 4 -5.53 -9.00 -4.75
C LEU A 4 -6.45 -8.10 -5.57
N SER A 5 -6.63 -8.39 -6.86
CA SER A 5 -7.55 -7.65 -7.73
C SER A 5 -9.00 -7.77 -7.24
N ASN A 6 -9.42 -8.96 -6.77
CA ASN A 6 -10.74 -9.19 -6.18
C ASN A 6 -10.89 -8.42 -4.87
N TYR A 7 -9.89 -8.46 -3.99
CA TYR A 7 -9.90 -7.72 -2.73
C TYR A 7 -10.05 -6.21 -2.98
N LEU A 8 -9.26 -5.68 -3.91
CA LEU A 8 -9.29 -4.26 -4.27
C LEU A 8 -10.47 -3.87 -5.17
N ASN A 9 -11.32 -4.84 -5.53
CA ASN A 9 -12.44 -4.69 -6.46
C ASN A 9 -12.05 -3.88 -7.71
N ILE A 10 -10.98 -4.33 -8.38
CA ILE A 10 -10.43 -3.68 -9.56
C ILE A 10 -10.13 -4.67 -10.67
N LYS A 11 -10.39 -4.24 -11.91
CA LYS A 11 -9.91 -4.94 -13.10
C LYS A 11 -8.60 -4.30 -13.54
N TRP A 12 -7.59 -5.12 -13.75
CA TRP A 12 -6.31 -4.62 -14.27
C TRP A 12 -6.52 -3.91 -15.63
N PRO A 13 -5.96 -2.71 -15.84
CA PRO A 13 -6.21 -1.95 -17.07
C PRO A 13 -5.71 -2.72 -18.30
N LYS A 14 -6.51 -2.73 -19.36
CA LYS A 14 -6.27 -3.59 -20.55
C LYS A 14 -5.07 -3.15 -21.38
N GLU A 15 -4.69 -1.88 -21.27
CA GLU A 15 -3.51 -1.31 -21.90
C GLU A 15 -2.20 -1.90 -21.35
N TYR A 16 -2.22 -2.44 -20.13
CA TYR A 16 -1.07 -3.07 -19.49
C TYR A 16 -1.25 -4.59 -19.44
N LYS A 17 -0.33 -5.32 -20.07
CA LYS A 17 -0.37 -6.79 -20.06
C LYS A 17 0.26 -7.40 -18.82
N GLU A 18 1.27 -6.73 -18.27
CA GLU A 18 2.11 -7.24 -17.19
C GLU A 18 2.64 -6.09 -16.32
N ILE A 19 3.14 -6.47 -15.14
CA ILE A 19 3.98 -5.62 -14.29
C ILE A 19 5.38 -6.21 -14.37
N SER A 20 6.35 -5.41 -14.79
CA SER A 20 7.73 -5.85 -15.02
C SER A 20 8.56 -5.71 -13.75
N VAL A 21 9.41 -6.71 -13.48
CA VAL A 21 10.28 -6.71 -12.29
C VAL A 21 11.73 -6.89 -12.72
N GLY A 22 12.56 -5.88 -12.46
CA GLY A 22 14.02 -5.98 -12.63
C GLY A 22 14.68 -6.50 -11.35
N ILE A 23 15.64 -7.41 -11.48
CA ILE A 23 16.42 -7.90 -10.34
C ILE A 23 17.87 -7.42 -10.46
N GLY A 24 18.30 -6.56 -9.55
CA GLY A 24 19.60 -5.92 -9.55
C GLY A 24 20.48 -6.23 -8.33
N LEU A 25 21.71 -5.69 -8.34
CA LEU A 25 22.64 -5.77 -7.20
C LEU A 25 22.60 -4.52 -6.31
N ILE A 26 22.02 -3.42 -6.80
CA ILE A 26 21.94 -2.16 -6.06
C ILE A 26 20.82 -2.29 -5.03
N PRO A 27 21.07 -2.03 -3.72
CA PRO A 27 20.10 -2.23 -2.65
C PRO A 27 19.05 -1.11 -2.58
N VAL A 28 18.46 -0.76 -3.72
CA VAL A 28 17.38 0.23 -3.85
C VAL A 28 16.25 -0.43 -4.64
N CYS A 29 15.00 -0.19 -4.23
CA CYS A 29 13.83 -0.76 -4.88
C CYS A 29 12.95 0.36 -5.47
N PRO A 30 13.37 1.04 -6.54
CA PRO A 30 12.55 2.07 -7.18
C PRO A 30 11.28 1.46 -7.80
N ARG A 31 10.18 2.21 -7.74
CA ARG A 31 8.92 1.90 -8.40
C ARG A 31 8.63 2.92 -9.49
N TYR A 32 8.20 2.44 -10.65
CA TYR A 32 7.86 3.20 -11.84
C TYR A 32 6.35 3.03 -12.14
N ILE A 33 5.53 3.90 -11.54
CA ILE A 33 4.07 3.71 -11.49
C ILE A 33 3.41 3.82 -12.87
N LYS A 34 3.95 4.68 -13.75
CA LYS A 34 3.44 4.90 -15.10
C LYS A 34 3.83 3.76 -16.05
N GLU A 35 5.03 3.24 -15.88
CA GLU A 35 5.64 2.17 -16.68
C GLU A 35 5.19 0.78 -16.25
N LYS A 36 4.53 0.65 -15.09
CA LYS A 36 4.16 -0.64 -14.48
C LYS A 36 5.38 -1.52 -14.25
N ALA A 37 6.43 -0.93 -13.68
CA ALA A 37 7.65 -1.64 -13.39
C ALA A 37 8.21 -1.27 -12.02
N PHE A 38 8.96 -2.18 -11.43
CA PHE A 38 9.76 -1.90 -10.24
C PHE A 38 11.04 -2.73 -10.26
N ASP A 39 12.06 -2.26 -9.56
CA ASP A 39 13.28 -3.03 -9.37
C ASP A 39 13.34 -3.56 -7.94
N ILE A 40 13.94 -4.74 -7.80
CA ILE A 40 14.28 -5.33 -6.51
C ILE A 40 15.74 -5.71 -6.51
N HIS A 41 16.40 -5.56 -5.37
CA HIS A 41 17.73 -6.09 -5.21
C HIS A 41 17.71 -7.59 -4.91
N LYS A 42 18.84 -8.26 -5.14
CA LYS A 42 19.01 -9.67 -4.80
C LYS A 42 18.76 -9.90 -3.30
N LYS A 43 17.75 -10.72 -2.99
CA LYS A 43 17.44 -11.19 -1.63
C LYS A 43 17.25 -12.73 -1.61
N ASN A 44 16.98 -13.29 -0.44
CA ASN A 44 16.52 -14.68 -0.33
C ASN A 44 15.11 -14.83 -0.96
N LYS A 45 14.63 -16.07 -1.12
CA LYS A 45 13.37 -16.33 -1.79
C LYS A 45 12.18 -15.72 -1.05
N GLU A 46 12.13 -15.85 0.28
CA GLU A 46 11.02 -15.34 1.09
C GLU A 46 10.91 -13.81 0.97
N ASP A 47 12.02 -13.10 1.12
CA ASP A 47 12.07 -11.65 1.05
C ASP A 47 11.72 -11.13 -0.36
N LEU A 48 12.08 -11.87 -1.42
CA LEU A 48 11.69 -11.54 -2.80
C LEU A 48 10.17 -11.66 -2.95
N ILE A 49 9.56 -12.70 -2.39
CA ILE A 49 8.10 -12.88 -2.42
C ILE A 49 7.42 -11.73 -1.66
N ASP A 50 7.91 -11.37 -0.48
CA ASP A 50 7.36 -10.27 0.33
C ASP A 50 7.46 -8.93 -0.39
N THR A 51 8.62 -8.63 -0.96
CA THR A 51 8.84 -7.40 -1.72
C THR A 51 7.94 -7.35 -2.95
N CYS A 52 7.82 -8.45 -3.70
CA CYS A 52 6.92 -8.50 -4.86
C CYS A 52 5.45 -8.35 -4.46
N MET A 53 5.00 -8.97 -3.37
CA MET A 53 3.62 -8.86 -2.91
C MET A 53 3.27 -7.44 -2.44
N HIS A 54 4.21 -6.78 -1.76
CA HIS A 54 4.12 -5.38 -1.37
C HIS A 54 3.95 -4.47 -2.61
N GLU A 55 4.85 -4.56 -3.59
CA GLU A 55 4.79 -3.71 -4.78
C GLU A 55 3.58 -4.00 -5.66
N LEU A 56 3.20 -5.28 -5.82
CA LEU A 56 1.98 -5.64 -6.54
C LEU A 56 0.73 -5.03 -5.90
N CYS A 57 0.68 -5.02 -4.56
CA CYS A 57 -0.40 -4.39 -3.82
C CYS A 57 -0.47 -2.88 -4.11
N HIS A 58 0.67 -2.18 -4.12
CA HIS A 58 0.73 -0.77 -4.49
C HIS A 58 0.20 -0.50 -5.90
N PHE A 59 0.63 -1.26 -6.91
CA PHE A 59 0.16 -1.05 -8.28
C PHE A 59 -1.37 -1.16 -8.41
N LEU A 60 -1.96 -2.20 -7.82
CA LEU A 60 -3.41 -2.40 -7.84
C LEU A 60 -4.12 -1.32 -7.02
N PHE A 61 -3.56 -0.93 -5.87
CA PHE A 61 -4.11 0.11 -5.02
C PHE A 61 -4.14 1.46 -5.75
N PHE A 62 -3.05 1.88 -6.41
CA PHE A 62 -3.02 3.16 -7.11
C PHE A 62 -3.97 3.19 -8.30
N GLU A 63 -4.15 2.08 -9.02
CA GLU A 63 -5.20 2.02 -10.04
C GLU A 63 -6.59 2.15 -9.41
N LYS A 64 -6.84 1.57 -8.23
CA LYS A 64 -8.11 1.76 -7.52
C LYS A 64 -8.31 3.20 -7.06
N CYS A 65 -7.25 3.85 -6.60
CA CYS A 65 -7.28 5.26 -6.24
C CYS A 65 -7.62 6.16 -7.43
N LYS A 66 -7.14 5.86 -8.65
CA LYS A 66 -7.53 6.60 -9.85
C LYS A 66 -9.01 6.43 -10.21
N GLU A 67 -9.60 5.25 -9.98
CA GLU A 67 -11.05 5.06 -10.15
C GLU A 67 -11.85 5.92 -9.15
N ILE A 68 -11.39 6.00 -7.89
CA ILE A 68 -12.08 6.73 -6.82
C ILE A 68 -11.86 8.25 -6.93
N TYR A 69 -10.64 8.66 -7.30
CA TYR A 69 -10.20 10.05 -7.38
C TYR A 69 -9.53 10.32 -8.74
N PRO A 70 -10.31 10.56 -9.80
CA PRO A 70 -9.78 10.76 -11.16
C PRO A 70 -8.84 11.98 -11.31
N ASN A 71 -8.87 12.91 -10.35
CA ASN A 71 -8.05 14.12 -10.36
C ASN A 71 -6.65 13.92 -9.74
N TRP A 72 -6.39 12.79 -9.07
CA TRP A 72 -5.07 12.48 -8.54
C TRP A 72 -4.09 12.15 -9.66
N LYS A 73 -2.88 12.68 -9.54
CA LYS A 73 -1.82 12.55 -10.52
C LYS A 73 -0.77 11.53 -10.06
N TYR A 74 0.14 11.16 -10.95
CA TYR A 74 1.19 10.21 -10.61
C TYR A 74 2.11 10.72 -9.49
N GLU A 75 2.34 12.02 -9.45
CA GLU A 75 3.17 12.67 -8.43
C GLU A 75 2.54 12.56 -7.03
N ASP A 76 1.21 12.41 -6.94
CA ASP A 76 0.51 12.17 -5.67
C ASP A 76 0.79 10.76 -5.12
N PHE A 77 1.33 9.83 -5.92
CA PHE A 77 1.67 8.48 -5.45
C PHE A 77 3.12 8.35 -4.97
N ASP A 78 3.92 9.40 -5.16
CA ASP A 78 5.33 9.41 -4.78
C ASP A 78 5.51 10.00 -3.38
N SER A 79 6.54 9.51 -2.70
CA SER A 79 6.95 10.04 -1.40
C SER A 79 7.35 11.52 -1.52
N PRO A 80 7.02 12.39 -0.55
CA PRO A 80 6.36 12.09 0.74
C PRO A 80 4.89 12.54 0.78
N SER A 81 4.09 12.28 -0.26
CA SER A 81 2.68 12.66 -0.26
C SER A 81 1.87 11.90 0.81
N LEU A 82 0.74 12.46 1.25
CA LEU A 82 -0.17 11.78 2.18
C LEU A 82 -0.71 10.46 1.61
N LEU A 83 -0.94 10.42 0.30
CA LEU A 83 -1.40 9.23 -0.39
C LEU A 83 -0.31 8.17 -0.49
N TRP A 84 0.95 8.57 -0.63
CA TRP A 84 2.08 7.65 -0.52
C TRP A 84 2.11 7.03 0.89
N TYR A 85 2.02 7.83 1.95
CA TYR A 85 1.95 7.31 3.32
C TYR A 85 0.78 6.34 3.51
N LEU A 86 -0.41 6.70 3.04
CA LEU A 86 -1.56 5.81 3.08
C LEU A 86 -1.24 4.48 2.40
N SER A 87 -0.62 4.53 1.22
CA SER A 87 -0.28 3.34 0.44
C SER A 87 0.69 2.41 1.17
N GLU A 88 1.60 2.93 1.99
CA GLU A 88 2.51 2.12 2.81
C GLU A 88 1.82 1.51 4.04
N ILE A 89 0.87 2.23 4.63
CA ILE A 89 0.13 1.79 5.82
C ILE A 89 -0.84 0.65 5.48
N ILE A 90 -1.63 0.81 4.42
CA ILE A 90 -2.76 -0.09 4.12
C ILE A 90 -2.34 -1.47 3.62
N ILE A 91 -1.08 -1.63 3.19
CA ILE A 91 -0.59 -2.94 2.73
C ILE A 91 -0.66 -3.95 3.86
N ASP A 92 -0.50 -3.51 5.11
CA ASP A 92 -0.62 -4.36 6.29
C ASP A 92 -2.01 -5.00 6.40
N PRO A 93 -3.12 -4.25 6.54
CA PRO A 93 -4.44 -4.87 6.62
C PRO A 93 -4.84 -5.64 5.34
N ILE A 94 -4.35 -5.25 4.16
CA ILE A 94 -4.65 -5.94 2.90
C ILE A 94 -3.95 -7.29 2.83
N LEU A 95 -2.61 -7.31 2.96
CA LEU A 95 -1.82 -8.53 2.81
C LEU A 95 -2.06 -9.50 3.97
N ASN A 96 -2.40 -9.01 5.17
CA ASN A 96 -2.77 -9.85 6.31
C ASN A 96 -4.25 -10.28 6.30
N SER A 97 -5.03 -9.92 5.29
CA SER A 97 -6.43 -10.35 5.19
C SER A 97 -6.56 -11.86 4.94
N THR A 98 -7.65 -12.46 5.45
CA THR A 98 -7.86 -13.91 5.44
C THR A 98 -7.77 -14.54 4.04
N ASN A 99 -8.31 -13.88 3.01
CA ASN A 99 -8.28 -14.43 1.66
C ASN A 99 -6.90 -14.37 1.03
N ILE A 100 -6.15 -13.28 1.26
CA ILE A 100 -4.77 -13.16 0.77
C ILE A 100 -3.85 -14.15 1.49
N GLN A 101 -4.00 -14.32 2.81
CA GLN A 101 -3.18 -15.22 3.61
C GLN A 101 -3.33 -16.71 3.27
N LYS A 102 -4.46 -17.12 2.66
CA LYS A 102 -4.61 -18.50 2.13
C LYS A 102 -3.55 -18.84 1.07
N ILE A 103 -3.07 -17.83 0.34
CA ILE A 103 -2.10 -17.98 -0.75
C ILE A 103 -0.73 -17.46 -0.33
N TYR A 104 -0.67 -16.26 0.23
CA TYR A 104 0.59 -15.58 0.57
C TYR A 104 1.33 -16.23 1.73
N LYS A 105 0.61 -16.69 2.78
CA LYS A 105 1.14 -17.47 3.93
C LYS A 105 2.33 -16.84 4.67
N HIS A 106 2.56 -15.54 4.50
CA HIS A 106 3.60 -14.77 5.17
C HIS A 106 2.93 -13.67 5.98
N LYS A 107 3.30 -13.50 7.25
CA LYS A 107 2.78 -12.41 8.06
C LYS A 107 3.47 -11.11 7.65
N PHE A 108 2.75 -10.25 6.95
CA PHE A 108 3.28 -8.96 6.53
C PHE A 108 3.40 -8.00 7.71
N LYS A 109 4.38 -7.08 7.63
CA LYS A 109 4.49 -5.91 8.49
C LYS A 109 4.85 -4.70 7.63
N CYS A 110 4.10 -3.60 7.76
CA CYS A 110 4.51 -2.31 7.20
C CYS A 110 5.64 -1.68 8.06
N TYR A 111 6.02 -0.44 7.75
CA TYR A 111 7.11 0.23 8.47
C TYR A 111 6.83 0.34 9.98
N ASP A 112 7.85 0.00 10.78
CA ASP A 112 7.78 -0.02 12.25
C ASP A 112 7.31 1.31 12.85
N ILE A 113 7.60 2.44 12.19
CA ILE A 113 7.17 3.77 12.65
C ILE A 113 5.65 3.84 12.80
N PHE A 114 4.88 3.22 11.90
CA PHE A 114 3.41 3.29 11.92
C PHE A 114 2.80 2.54 13.10
N TYR A 115 3.49 1.53 13.64
CA TYR A 115 3.04 0.80 14.83
C TYR A 115 3.12 1.66 16.10
N ASN A 116 3.97 2.68 16.11
CA ASN A 116 4.16 3.58 17.25
C ASN A 116 3.40 4.90 17.09
N VAL A 117 2.72 5.13 15.96
CA VAL A 117 1.88 6.31 15.78
C VAL A 117 0.55 6.10 16.49
N GLU A 118 0.28 6.98 17.43
CA GLU A 118 -1.01 7.11 18.10
C GLU A 118 -1.60 8.48 17.73
N ILE A 119 -2.90 8.60 17.51
CA ILE A 119 -3.61 9.86 17.24
C ILE A 119 -4.89 9.82 18.06
N ASP A 120 -5.16 10.85 18.86
CA ASP A 120 -6.29 10.88 19.82
C ASP A 120 -6.38 9.65 20.75
N ASN A 121 -5.24 9.16 21.24
CA ASN A 121 -5.12 7.93 22.05
C ASN A 121 -5.56 6.64 21.33
N ILE A 122 -5.61 6.66 20.00
CA ILE A 122 -5.93 5.50 19.17
C ILE A 122 -4.71 5.16 18.32
N ASN A 123 -4.27 3.91 18.34
CA ASN A 123 -3.19 3.44 17.47
C ASN A 123 -3.59 3.56 15.99
N LEU A 124 -2.71 4.15 15.17
CA LEU A 124 -2.96 4.39 13.76
C LEU A 124 -3.29 3.10 13.01
N LEU A 125 -2.45 2.06 13.16
CA LEU A 125 -2.66 0.81 12.45
C LEU A 125 -3.92 0.08 12.90
N ASP A 126 -4.26 0.11 14.19
CA ASP A 126 -5.51 -0.45 14.68
C ASP A 126 -6.72 0.27 14.07
N LYS A 127 -6.68 1.61 14.00
CA LYS A 127 -7.73 2.42 13.39
C LYS A 127 -7.91 2.09 11.91
N ILE A 128 -6.83 2.11 11.12
CA ILE A 128 -6.89 1.82 9.68
C ILE A 128 -7.31 0.36 9.45
N THR A 129 -6.77 -0.58 10.22
CA THR A 129 -7.16 -2.00 10.12
C THR A 129 -8.65 -2.21 10.40
N SER A 130 -9.19 -1.51 11.41
CA SER A 130 -10.62 -1.54 11.71
C SER A 130 -11.48 -1.01 10.55
N ILE A 131 -11.05 0.09 9.92
CA ILE A 131 -11.73 0.65 8.74
C ILE A 131 -11.79 -0.40 7.61
N TYR A 132 -10.68 -1.06 7.29
CA TYR A 132 -10.62 -2.08 6.22
C TYR A 132 -11.41 -3.35 6.53
N LYS A 133 -11.53 -3.74 7.81
CA LYS A 133 -12.32 -4.91 8.22
C LYS A 133 -13.82 -4.68 8.13
N ASN A 134 -14.27 -3.46 8.40
CA ASN A 134 -15.69 -3.14 8.56
C ASN A 134 -16.34 -2.52 7.32
N ASN A 135 -15.55 -2.18 6.30
CA ASN A 135 -16.02 -1.49 5.11
C ASN A 135 -15.65 -2.22 3.82
N ASN A 136 -16.38 -1.91 2.74
CA ASN A 136 -15.91 -2.22 1.40
C ASN A 136 -14.65 -1.39 1.06
N ILE A 137 -13.89 -1.82 0.06
CA ILE A 137 -12.60 -1.20 -0.27
C ILE A 137 -12.71 0.30 -0.60
N GLU A 138 -13.75 0.73 -1.31
CA GLU A 138 -13.88 2.15 -1.70
C GLU A 138 -14.14 3.05 -0.50
N THR A 139 -15.05 2.62 0.38
CA THR A 139 -15.29 3.30 1.65
C THR A 139 -14.03 3.28 2.52
N ALA A 140 -13.35 2.13 2.61
CA ALA A 140 -12.16 2.00 3.43
C ALA A 140 -11.03 2.94 3.00
N ILE A 141 -10.79 3.07 1.68
CA ILE A 141 -9.79 4.01 1.14
C ILE A 141 -10.17 5.45 1.48
N LYS A 142 -11.43 5.84 1.23
CA LYS A 142 -11.90 7.22 1.49
C LYS A 142 -11.80 7.59 2.96
N GLU A 143 -12.28 6.72 3.85
CA GLU A 143 -12.24 6.96 5.30
C GLU A 143 -10.81 7.01 5.83
N SER A 144 -9.94 6.11 5.36
CA SER A 144 -8.54 6.09 5.77
C SER A 144 -7.80 7.34 5.31
N TYR A 145 -8.01 7.77 4.06
CA TYR A 145 -7.41 8.99 3.54
C TYR A 145 -7.92 10.24 4.28
N ASN A 146 -9.24 10.33 4.51
CA ASN A 146 -9.83 11.45 5.26
C ASN A 146 -9.30 11.51 6.69
N TYR A 147 -9.19 10.35 7.37
CA TYR A 147 -8.61 10.28 8.71
C TYR A 147 -7.16 10.80 8.72
N LEU A 148 -6.31 10.34 7.80
CA LEU A 148 -4.94 10.85 7.71
C LEU A 148 -4.90 12.36 7.39
N LYS A 149 -5.83 12.85 6.57
CA LYS A 149 -5.91 14.26 6.18
C LYS A 149 -6.38 15.17 7.33
N GLU A 150 -7.35 14.72 8.11
CA GLU A 150 -7.84 15.44 9.29
C GLU A 150 -6.74 15.58 10.36
N HIS A 151 -5.83 14.62 10.43
CA HIS A 151 -4.73 14.58 11.39
C HIS A 151 -3.35 14.77 10.75
N GLU A 152 -3.27 15.37 9.56
CA GLU A 152 -2.06 15.37 8.73
C GLU A 152 -0.84 15.96 9.45
N GLU A 153 -0.99 17.11 10.10
CA GLU A 153 0.11 17.77 10.82
C GLU A 153 0.65 16.90 11.97
N GLU A 154 -0.25 16.32 12.77
CA GLU A 154 0.14 15.45 13.88
C GLU A 154 0.79 14.15 13.38
N PHE A 155 0.18 13.53 12.37
CA PHE A 155 0.67 12.30 11.74
C PHE A 155 2.08 12.49 11.18
N ILE A 156 2.29 13.51 10.33
CA ILE A 156 3.58 13.79 9.70
C ILE A 156 4.64 14.11 10.75
N ARG A 157 4.29 14.88 11.79
CA ARG A 157 5.21 15.15 12.91
C ARG A 157 5.64 13.87 13.62
N LYS A 158 4.71 12.93 13.87
CA LYS A 158 5.03 11.64 14.52
C LYS A 158 5.85 10.72 13.63
N CYS A 159 5.64 10.72 12.32
CA CYS A 159 6.45 9.95 11.37
C CYS A 159 7.89 10.49 11.23
N ASN A 160 8.09 11.80 11.42
CA ASN A 160 9.40 12.46 11.27
C ASN A 160 10.22 12.55 12.56
N ASN A 161 9.59 12.40 13.73
CA ASN A 161 10.28 12.40 15.02
C ASN A 161 10.96 11.03 15.24
N LYS A 162 12.20 10.92 14.77
CA LYS A 162 13.14 9.82 15.09
C LYS A 162 13.90 10.11 16.38
#